data_AF-A0AAD0PQC7-F1
#
_entry.id   AF-A0AAD0PQC7-F1
#
_cell.length_a   1.000
_cell.length_b   1.000
_cell.length_c   1.000
_cell.angle_alpha   90.00
_cell.angle_beta   90.00
_cell.angle_gamma   90.00
#
_symmetry.space_group_name_H-M   'P 1'
#
loop_
_entity.id
_entity.type
_entity.pdbx_description
1 polymer ?
#
loop_
_entity_poly.entity_id
_entity_poly.type
_entity_poly.pdbx_seq_one_letter_code
_entity_poly.pdbx_strand_id
1 'polypeptide(L)'
;MDDLKDLIHALKNSIPELDPDPLYASVPTTLEPETVLDWLYDNLSAQHLMVYEEWTEYTGYLPALKPLGSVSLPVDPSEYLFTLIEEINWSEAEIEPWDLPYMMPWLEHINHYLSPQGIRLVDILPFENAYIICLKNDDALIQNLHACLQKLGMGINMRSPTNQQQVVTYIESTLSGNVQ
;
A
#
# COMPACT_ATOMS: atom_id res chain seq x y z
N MET A 1 -20.50 15.90 -2.73
CA MET A 1 -21.34 14.79 -2.22
C MET A 1 -21.39 13.63 -3.21
N ASP A 2 -21.46 13.90 -4.51
CA ASP A 2 -21.40 12.83 -5.52
C ASP A 2 -20.01 12.17 -5.58
N ASP A 3 -18.91 12.93 -5.45
CA ASP A 3 -17.56 12.37 -5.41
C ASP A 3 -17.34 11.38 -4.25
N LEU A 4 -17.93 11.64 -3.07
CA LEU A 4 -17.88 10.72 -1.93
C LEU A 4 -18.68 9.45 -2.20
N LYS A 5 -19.84 9.55 -2.86
CA LYS A 5 -20.63 8.36 -3.22
C LYS A 5 -19.90 7.50 -4.25
N ASP A 6 -19.27 8.13 -5.23
CA ASP A 6 -18.43 7.45 -6.22
C ASP A 6 -17.25 6.75 -5.55
N LEU A 7 -16.57 7.43 -4.61
CA LEU A 7 -15.50 6.85 -3.82
C LEU A 7 -15.97 5.64 -3.01
N ILE A 8 -17.07 5.74 -2.26
CA ILE A 8 -17.61 4.63 -1.47
C ILE A 8 -17.98 3.45 -2.37
N HIS A 9 -18.55 3.72 -3.56
CA HIS A 9 -18.85 2.67 -4.53
C HIS A 9 -17.58 1.99 -5.06
N ALA A 10 -16.54 2.77 -5.38
CA ALA A 10 -15.25 2.25 -5.82
C ALA A 10 -14.57 1.41 -4.72
N LEU A 11 -14.62 1.87 -3.47
CA LEU A 11 -14.12 1.14 -2.30
C LEU A 11 -14.84 -0.20 -2.15
N LYS A 12 -16.17 -0.22 -2.19
CA LYS A 12 -16.99 -1.44 -2.09
C LYS A 12 -16.63 -2.47 -3.15
N ASN A 13 -16.35 -2.01 -4.37
CA ASN A 13 -16.00 -2.89 -5.46
C ASN A 13 -14.57 -3.44 -5.33
N SER A 14 -13.65 -2.64 -4.78
CA SER A 14 -12.21 -2.92 -4.78
C SER A 14 -11.72 -3.62 -3.51
N ILE A 15 -12.25 -3.27 -2.33
CA ILE A 15 -11.83 -3.84 -1.04
C ILE A 15 -12.65 -5.12 -0.77
N PRO A 16 -12.00 -6.28 -0.61
CA PRO A 16 -12.69 -7.50 -0.17
C PRO A 16 -13.36 -7.29 1.19
N GLU A 17 -14.57 -7.81 1.35
CA GLU A 17 -15.29 -7.85 2.64
C GLU A 17 -15.66 -6.51 3.27
N LEU A 18 -15.57 -5.40 2.52
CA LEU A 18 -16.00 -4.08 2.99
C LEU A 18 -17.51 -4.02 3.21
N ASP A 19 -17.91 -3.64 4.42
CA ASP A 19 -19.24 -3.09 4.70
C ASP A 19 -19.24 -1.57 4.44
N PRO A 20 -19.96 -1.07 3.42
CA PRO A 20 -19.98 0.34 3.09
C PRO A 20 -20.92 1.17 3.97
N ASP A 21 -21.80 0.54 4.76
CA ASP A 21 -22.84 1.26 5.51
C ASP A 21 -22.27 2.32 6.48
N PRO A 22 -21.19 2.04 7.24
CA PRO A 22 -20.56 3.06 8.10
C PRO A 22 -20.08 4.31 7.34
N LEU A 23 -19.57 4.13 6.11
CA LEU A 23 -19.07 5.23 5.27
C LEU A 23 -20.21 6.21 4.87
N TYR A 24 -21.45 5.73 4.77
CA TYR A 24 -22.61 6.60 4.50
C TYR A 24 -23.17 7.27 5.76
N ALA A 25 -22.93 6.69 6.95
CA ALA A 25 -23.51 7.17 8.20
C ALA A 25 -22.75 8.37 8.79
N SER A 26 -21.45 8.47 8.56
CA SER A 26 -20.60 9.53 9.11
C SER A 26 -19.72 10.11 8.01
N VAL A 27 -20.27 10.98 7.15
CA VAL A 27 -19.52 11.62 6.06
C VAL A 27 -18.59 12.72 6.59
N PRO A 28 -17.44 12.97 5.93
CA PRO A 28 -16.51 14.01 6.36
C PRO A 28 -17.13 15.41 6.22
N THR A 29 -16.70 16.33 7.09
CA THR A 29 -17.20 17.71 7.14
C THR A 29 -16.68 18.58 6.00
N THR A 30 -15.47 18.31 5.51
CA THR A 30 -14.86 18.93 4.33
C THR A 30 -14.36 17.85 3.37
N LEU A 31 -14.03 18.25 2.13
CA LEU A 31 -13.42 17.38 1.13
C LEU A 31 -11.91 17.63 1.00
N GLU A 32 -11.30 18.19 2.04
CA GLU A 32 -9.84 18.34 2.08
C GLU A 32 -9.18 16.97 2.25
N PRO A 33 -8.03 16.71 1.61
CA PRO A 33 -7.40 15.38 1.61
C PRO A 33 -7.22 14.77 3.00
N GLU A 34 -6.73 15.55 3.97
CA GLU A 34 -6.51 15.10 5.36
C GLU A 34 -7.83 14.70 6.04
N THR A 35 -8.86 15.55 5.95
CA THR A 35 -10.20 15.24 6.52
C THR A 35 -10.82 13.98 5.91
N VAL A 36 -10.63 13.77 4.61
CA VAL A 36 -11.13 12.56 3.93
C VAL A 36 -10.30 11.34 4.33
N LEU A 37 -8.97 11.49 4.48
CA LEU A 37 -8.10 10.41 4.93
C LEU A 37 -8.46 9.96 6.35
N ASP A 38 -8.61 10.89 7.29
CA ASP A 38 -9.02 10.60 8.67
C ASP A 38 -10.34 9.85 8.69
N TRP A 39 -11.31 10.31 7.89
CA TRP A 39 -12.60 9.65 7.72
C TRP A 39 -12.46 8.22 7.16
N LEU A 40 -11.63 8.02 6.12
CA LEU A 40 -11.37 6.71 5.55
C LEU A 40 -10.72 5.79 6.59
N TYR A 41 -9.72 6.30 7.32
CA TYR A 41 -9.00 5.56 8.32
C TYR A 41 -9.93 5.12 9.45
N ASP A 42 -10.72 6.02 10.03
CA ASP A 42 -11.67 5.70 11.10
C ASP A 42 -12.66 4.59 10.69
N ASN A 43 -13.21 4.67 9.48
CA ASN A 43 -14.23 3.73 9.01
C ASN A 43 -13.66 2.39 8.53
N LEU A 44 -12.50 2.40 7.86
CA LEU A 44 -11.87 1.19 7.33
C LEU A 44 -11.07 0.44 8.40
N SER A 45 -10.34 1.14 9.26
CA SER A 45 -9.60 0.50 10.36
C SER A 45 -10.52 -0.15 11.39
N ALA A 46 -11.70 0.43 11.67
CA ALA A 46 -12.73 -0.18 12.51
C ALA A 46 -13.23 -1.55 11.98
N GLN A 47 -13.05 -1.80 10.68
CA GLN A 47 -13.36 -3.08 10.04
C GLN A 47 -12.11 -3.94 9.78
N HIS A 48 -10.92 -3.49 10.24
CA HIS A 48 -9.62 -4.07 9.94
C HIS A 48 -9.29 -4.11 8.43
N LEU A 49 -9.70 -3.08 7.68
CA LEU A 49 -9.51 -2.96 6.23
C LEU A 49 -8.48 -1.90 5.82
N MET A 50 -7.98 -1.13 6.78
CA MET A 50 -6.87 -0.20 6.61
C MET A 50 -5.99 -0.26 7.86
N VAL A 51 -4.68 -0.17 7.68
CA VAL A 51 -3.69 0.02 8.75
C VAL A 51 -2.83 1.23 8.46
N TYR A 52 -2.32 1.85 9.52
CA TYR A 52 -1.34 2.92 9.46
C TYR A 52 0.03 2.34 9.84
N GLU A 53 1.05 2.62 9.03
CA GLU A 53 2.44 2.24 9.30
C GLU A 53 3.35 3.43 9.04
N GLU A 54 4.31 3.65 9.93
CA GLU A 54 5.42 4.56 9.66
C GLU A 54 6.44 3.82 8.78
N TRP A 55 6.81 4.36 7.62
CA TRP A 55 7.73 3.65 6.71
C TRP A 55 9.09 3.37 7.34
N THR A 56 9.50 4.20 8.29
CA THR A 56 10.72 4.01 9.12
C THR A 56 10.64 2.80 10.05
N GLU A 57 9.44 2.36 10.40
CA GLU A 57 9.18 1.22 11.28
C GLU A 57 8.70 -0.02 10.53
N TYR A 58 8.22 0.14 9.29
CA TYR A 58 7.69 -0.96 8.50
C TYR A 58 8.80 -1.80 7.86
N THR A 59 8.91 -3.06 8.28
CA THR A 59 9.96 -4.00 7.84
C THR A 59 9.42 -5.16 7.02
N GLY A 60 8.40 -4.91 6.18
CA GLY A 60 7.91 -5.91 5.22
C GLY A 60 7.14 -7.09 5.82
N TYR A 61 6.60 -6.95 7.03
CA TYR A 61 5.69 -7.94 7.59
C TYR A 61 4.31 -7.86 6.92
N LEU A 62 3.58 -8.98 6.87
CA LEU A 62 2.22 -8.98 6.32
C LEU A 62 1.29 -8.14 7.21
N PRO A 63 0.66 -7.06 6.71
CA PRO A 63 -0.14 -6.18 7.56
C PRO A 63 -1.36 -6.89 8.14
N ALA A 64 -1.79 -6.49 9.35
CA ALA A 64 -2.89 -7.12 10.08
C ALA A 64 -4.29 -6.73 9.53
N LEU A 65 -4.51 -6.98 8.24
CA LEU A 65 -5.74 -6.69 7.52
C LEU A 65 -6.64 -7.93 7.47
N LYS A 66 -7.94 -7.75 7.66
CA LYS A 66 -8.94 -8.82 7.66
C LYS A 66 -8.88 -9.74 6.41
N PRO A 67 -8.78 -9.22 5.17
CA PRO A 67 -8.66 -10.07 3.98
C PRO A 67 -7.39 -10.95 3.95
N LEU A 68 -6.39 -10.63 4.77
CA LEU A 68 -5.15 -11.39 4.89
C LEU A 68 -5.19 -12.41 6.03
N GLY A 69 -6.22 -12.41 6.89
CA GLY A 69 -6.24 -13.20 8.13
C GLY A 69 -6.14 -14.71 7.93
N SER A 70 -6.49 -15.23 6.75
CA SER A 70 -6.34 -16.64 6.39
C SER A 70 -5.23 -16.91 5.35
N VAL A 71 -4.51 -15.87 4.91
CA VAL A 71 -3.45 -16.00 3.92
C VAL A 71 -2.22 -16.58 4.60
N SER A 72 -1.65 -17.61 3.98
CA SER A 72 -0.36 -18.17 4.35
C SER A 72 0.57 -18.04 3.16
N LEU A 73 1.68 -17.34 3.36
CA LEU A 73 2.71 -17.19 2.35
C LEU A 73 3.65 -18.39 2.39
N PRO A 74 4.18 -18.85 1.24
CA PRO A 74 5.09 -19.99 1.19
C PRO A 74 6.46 -19.71 1.81
N VAL A 75 6.81 -18.43 1.94
CA VAL A 75 8.05 -17.90 2.53
C VAL A 75 7.72 -16.59 3.24
N ASP A 76 8.60 -16.14 4.13
CA ASP A 76 8.55 -14.77 4.65
C ASP A 76 9.18 -13.82 3.61
N PRO A 77 8.41 -12.89 3.01
CA PRO A 77 8.95 -11.96 2.02
C PRO A 77 10.01 -11.02 2.59
N SER A 78 9.97 -10.73 3.89
CA SER A 78 10.91 -9.81 4.53
C SER A 78 12.32 -10.40 4.62
N GLU A 79 12.46 -11.71 4.85
CA GLU A 79 13.75 -12.39 5.00
C GLU A 79 14.63 -12.21 3.75
N TYR A 80 14.04 -12.30 2.55
CA TYR A 80 14.77 -12.10 1.31
C TYR A 80 15.31 -10.68 1.17
N LEU A 81 14.47 -9.69 1.47
CA LEU A 81 14.86 -8.28 1.42
C LEU A 81 15.92 -7.94 2.47
N PHE A 82 15.82 -8.49 3.68
CA PHE A 82 16.86 -8.33 4.70
C PHE A 82 18.20 -8.92 4.27
N THR A 83 18.20 -10.09 3.63
CA THR A 83 19.43 -10.68 3.07
C THR A 83 20.09 -9.72 2.08
N LEU A 84 19.31 -9.09 1.20
CA LEU A 84 19.84 -8.10 0.25
C LEU A 84 20.35 -6.84 0.94
N ILE A 85 19.68 -6.38 2.00
CA ILE A 85 20.10 -5.20 2.78
C ILE A 85 21.46 -5.46 3.46
N GLU A 86 21.66 -6.66 4.03
CA GLU A 86 22.91 -7.04 4.69
C GLU A 86 24.10 -7.09 3.71
N GLU A 87 23.84 -7.32 2.43
CA GLU A 87 24.86 -7.40 1.37
C GLU A 87 25.19 -6.03 0.74
N ILE A 88 24.55 -4.94 1.16
CA ILE A 88 24.79 -3.59 0.60
C ILE A 88 26.22 -3.12 0.87
N ASN A 89 26.94 -2.77 -0.21
CA ASN A 89 28.20 -2.05 -0.11
C ASN A 89 27.95 -0.54 0.08
N TRP A 90 27.82 -0.11 1.34
CA TRP A 90 27.58 1.29 1.69
C TRP A 90 28.69 2.27 1.24
N SER A 91 29.88 1.79 0.87
CA SER A 91 30.94 2.65 0.33
C SER A 91 30.71 3.09 -1.11
N GLU A 92 29.79 2.42 -1.82
CA GLU A 92 29.45 2.66 -3.23
C GLU A 92 28.01 3.17 -3.41
N ALA A 93 27.21 3.20 -2.34
CA ALA A 93 25.84 3.71 -2.38
C ALA A 93 25.80 5.24 -2.49
N GLU A 94 24.90 5.75 -3.33
CA GLU A 94 24.62 7.17 -3.55
C GLU A 94 23.44 7.69 -2.72
N ILE A 95 22.87 6.85 -1.86
CA ILE A 95 21.80 7.19 -0.92
C ILE A 95 22.31 7.17 0.51
N GLU A 96 21.60 7.87 1.39
CA GLU A 96 21.89 7.80 2.82
C GLU A 96 21.19 6.59 3.45
N PRO A 97 21.81 5.91 4.45
CA PRO A 97 21.22 4.71 5.05
C PRO A 97 19.82 4.91 5.66
N TRP A 98 19.50 6.12 6.14
CA TRP A 98 18.19 6.43 6.72
C TRP A 98 17.09 6.60 5.67
N ASP A 99 17.42 6.78 4.39
CA ASP A 99 16.44 6.85 3.32
C ASP A 99 15.97 5.45 2.91
N LEU A 100 16.76 4.41 3.23
CA LEU A 100 16.52 3.03 2.82
C LEU A 100 15.10 2.53 3.13
N PRO A 101 14.53 2.69 4.34
CA PRO A 101 13.19 2.17 4.66
C PRO A 101 12.10 2.68 3.72
N TYR A 102 12.20 3.92 3.24
CA TYR A 102 11.24 4.53 2.32
C TYR A 102 11.36 4.01 0.88
N MET A 103 12.53 3.50 0.52
CA MET A 103 12.83 3.06 -0.84
C MET A 103 12.68 1.55 -1.01
N MET A 104 12.74 0.75 0.06
CA MET A 104 12.67 -0.70 -0.09
C MET A 104 11.31 -1.15 -0.67
N PRO A 105 11.29 -2.08 -1.65
CA PRO A 105 10.08 -2.54 -2.33
C PRO A 105 9.30 -3.57 -1.48
N TRP A 106 9.01 -3.23 -0.22
CA TRP A 106 8.39 -4.13 0.76
C TRP A 106 7.05 -4.67 0.26
N LEU A 107 6.11 -3.77 -0.05
CA LEU A 107 4.75 -4.13 -0.47
C LEU A 107 4.74 -4.79 -1.85
N GLU A 108 5.55 -4.30 -2.78
CA GLU A 108 5.71 -4.84 -4.12
C GLU A 108 6.16 -6.31 -4.07
N HIS A 109 7.12 -6.63 -3.19
CA HIS A 109 7.60 -7.99 -3.03
C HIS A 109 6.56 -8.90 -2.35
N ILE A 110 5.87 -8.42 -1.31
CA ILE A 110 4.75 -9.14 -0.70
C ILE A 110 3.66 -9.42 -1.76
N ASN A 111 3.34 -8.44 -2.60
CA ASN A 111 2.32 -8.53 -3.65
C ASN A 111 2.63 -9.60 -4.71
N HIS A 112 3.90 -9.94 -4.93
CA HIS A 112 4.26 -11.09 -5.75
C HIS A 112 3.65 -12.40 -5.20
N TYR A 113 3.73 -12.61 -3.90
CA TYR A 113 3.19 -13.81 -3.23
C TYR A 113 1.67 -13.75 -3.00
N LEU A 114 1.08 -12.54 -2.97
CA LEU A 114 -0.37 -12.35 -2.87
C LEU A 114 -1.11 -12.50 -4.21
N SER A 115 -0.39 -12.34 -5.33
CA SER A 115 -0.98 -12.39 -6.67
C SER A 115 -1.81 -13.66 -6.95
N PRO A 116 -1.39 -14.88 -6.56
CA PRO A 116 -2.20 -16.10 -6.72
C PRO A 116 -3.53 -16.10 -5.93
N GLN A 117 -3.63 -15.31 -4.86
CA GLN A 117 -4.88 -15.16 -4.09
C GLN A 117 -5.80 -14.08 -4.66
N GLY A 118 -5.40 -13.40 -5.74
CA GLY A 118 -6.21 -12.37 -6.38
C GLY A 118 -6.36 -11.10 -5.55
N ILE A 119 -5.38 -10.81 -4.69
CA ILE A 119 -5.35 -9.62 -3.82
C ILE A 119 -4.01 -8.88 -3.93
N ARG A 120 -4.02 -7.58 -3.60
CA ARG A 120 -2.88 -6.66 -3.68
C ARG A 120 -2.93 -5.64 -2.54
N LEU A 121 -1.82 -5.44 -1.86
CA LEU A 121 -1.60 -4.35 -0.91
C LEU A 121 -1.22 -3.07 -1.65
N VAL A 122 -1.82 -1.95 -1.26
CA VAL A 122 -1.48 -0.61 -1.76
C VAL A 122 -1.53 0.38 -0.60
N ASP A 123 -0.92 1.55 -0.77
CA ASP A 123 -1.01 2.67 0.16
C ASP A 123 -1.60 3.93 -0.50
N ILE A 124 -2.23 4.77 0.33
CA ILE A 124 -2.83 6.04 -0.10
C ILE A 124 -1.78 7.15 -0.15
N LEU A 125 -1.74 7.88 -1.27
CA LEU A 125 -0.88 9.05 -1.50
C LEU A 125 -1.65 10.36 -1.24
N PRO A 126 -0.95 11.49 -1.00
CA PRO A 126 0.51 11.69 -0.99
C PRO A 126 1.10 11.77 0.43
N PHE A 127 0.61 10.95 1.35
CA PHE A 127 1.01 11.02 2.75
C PHE A 127 2.39 10.41 2.98
N GLU A 128 3.15 10.99 3.91
CA GLU A 128 4.50 10.51 4.25
C GLU A 128 4.48 9.08 4.77
N ASN A 129 3.50 8.77 5.63
CA ASN A 129 3.33 7.45 6.22
C ASN A 129 2.27 6.62 5.47
N ALA A 130 2.37 5.30 5.61
CA ALA A 130 1.60 4.36 4.82
C ALA A 130 0.20 4.16 5.40
N TYR A 131 -0.82 4.47 4.63
CA TYR A 131 -2.19 4.03 4.88
C TYR A 131 -2.49 2.83 4.00
N ILE A 132 -2.17 1.64 4.49
CA ILE A 132 -2.15 0.41 3.71
C ILE A 132 -3.53 -0.23 3.69
N ILE A 133 -4.00 -0.60 2.50
CA ILE A 133 -5.24 -1.34 2.26
C ILE A 133 -4.99 -2.56 1.39
N CYS A 134 -5.85 -3.58 1.54
CA CYS A 134 -5.85 -4.77 0.67
C CYS A 134 -7.00 -4.66 -0.34
N LEU A 135 -6.65 -4.68 -1.62
CA LEU A 135 -7.57 -4.61 -2.75
C LEU A 135 -7.64 -5.95 -3.48
N LYS A 136 -8.72 -6.17 -4.23
CA LYS A 136 -8.74 -7.18 -5.30
C LYS A 136 -7.67 -6.82 -6.32
N ASN A 137 -6.90 -7.81 -6.76
CA ASN A 137 -5.83 -7.67 -7.74
C ASN A 137 -6.41 -7.54 -9.17
N ASP A 138 -7.12 -6.45 -9.41
CA ASP A 138 -7.76 -6.10 -10.68
C ASP A 138 -7.42 -4.65 -11.02
N ASP A 139 -6.59 -4.45 -12.04
CA ASP A 139 -6.10 -3.12 -12.39
C ASP A 139 -7.24 -2.16 -12.77
N ALA A 140 -8.35 -2.62 -13.34
CA ALA A 140 -9.47 -1.74 -13.69
C ALA A 140 -10.17 -1.22 -12.42
N LEU A 141 -10.34 -2.08 -11.41
CA LEU A 141 -10.91 -1.68 -10.12
C LEU A 141 -9.98 -0.71 -9.37
N ILE A 142 -8.69 -1.02 -9.33
CA ILE A 142 -7.69 -0.18 -8.65
C ILE A 142 -7.58 1.19 -9.32
N GLN A 143 -7.54 1.25 -10.66
CA GLN A 143 -7.49 2.51 -11.40
C GLN A 143 -8.77 3.34 -11.21
N ASN A 144 -9.94 2.70 -11.14
CA ASN A 144 -11.18 3.40 -10.84
C ASN A 144 -11.18 3.99 -9.42
N LEU A 145 -10.69 3.25 -8.42
CA LEU A 145 -10.54 3.75 -7.06
C LEU A 145 -9.53 4.91 -7.00
N HIS A 146 -8.39 4.78 -7.67
CA HIS A 146 -7.39 5.83 -7.80
C HIS A 146 -7.98 7.11 -8.38
N ALA A 147 -8.74 7.02 -9.48
CA ALA A 147 -9.39 8.17 -10.10
C ALA A 147 -10.41 8.84 -9.17
N CYS A 148 -11.12 8.08 -8.34
CA CYS A 148 -12.02 8.66 -7.33
C CYS A 148 -11.26 9.43 -6.24
N LEU A 149 -10.13 8.88 -5.77
CA LEU A 149 -9.27 9.54 -4.78
C LEU A 149 -8.60 10.80 -5.35
N GLN A 150 -8.21 10.79 -6.63
CA GLN A 150 -7.60 11.96 -7.30
C GLN A 150 -8.52 13.18 -7.35
N LYS A 151 -9.83 12.98 -7.51
CA LYS A 151 -10.81 14.08 -7.44
C LYS A 151 -10.81 14.78 -6.08
N LEU A 152 -10.33 14.09 -5.04
CA LEU A 152 -10.25 14.56 -3.66
C LEU A 152 -8.82 14.93 -3.26
N GLY A 153 -7.90 15.06 -4.23
CA GLY A 153 -6.51 15.46 -3.99
C GLY A 153 -5.61 14.36 -3.41
N MET A 154 -6.04 13.11 -3.44
CA MET A 154 -5.29 11.93 -2.97
C MET A 154 -4.93 11.01 -4.15
N GLY A 155 -4.32 9.87 -3.85
CA GLY A 155 -4.06 8.84 -4.84
C GLY A 155 -3.81 7.46 -4.23
N ILE A 156 -3.33 6.57 -5.07
CA ILE A 156 -2.90 5.21 -4.70
C ILE A 156 -1.51 5.04 -5.24
N ASN A 157 -0.58 4.60 -4.41
CA ASN A 157 0.64 3.97 -4.89
C ASN A 157 0.30 2.53 -5.27
N MET A 158 0.47 2.18 -6.54
CA MET A 158 -0.05 0.94 -7.10
C MET A 158 0.64 -0.32 -6.56
N ARG A 159 1.88 -0.17 -6.05
CA ARG A 159 2.70 -1.23 -5.47
C ARG A 159 2.69 -2.51 -6.31
N SER A 160 2.97 -2.37 -7.60
CA SER A 160 2.87 -3.49 -8.55
C SER A 160 3.72 -4.69 -8.10
N PRO A 161 3.21 -5.94 -8.22
CA PRO A 161 3.92 -7.14 -7.80
C PRO A 161 5.33 -7.25 -8.42
N THR A 162 6.34 -7.46 -7.58
CA THR A 162 7.75 -7.49 -7.98
C THR A 162 8.41 -8.78 -7.51
N ASN A 163 8.89 -9.61 -8.45
CA ASN A 163 9.57 -10.86 -8.13
C ASN A 163 11.01 -10.62 -7.64
N GLN A 164 11.68 -11.66 -7.15
CA GLN A 164 13.04 -11.56 -6.60
C GLN A 164 14.06 -10.91 -7.55
N GLN A 165 14.06 -11.28 -8.84
CA GLN A 165 15.00 -10.69 -9.80
C GLN A 165 14.73 -9.19 -10.01
N GLN A 166 13.47 -8.78 -10.05
CA GLN A 166 13.10 -7.38 -10.19
C GLN A 166 13.41 -6.59 -8.92
N VAL A 167 13.28 -7.21 -7.73
CA VAL A 167 13.67 -6.61 -6.44
C VAL A 167 15.17 -6.28 -6.43
N VAL A 168 16.02 -7.22 -6.86
CA VAL A 168 17.48 -6.99 -6.94
C VAL A 168 17.78 -5.79 -7.84
N THR A 169 17.24 -5.80 -9.06
CA THR A 169 17.43 -4.69 -10.01
C THR A 169 16.92 -3.37 -9.47
N TYR A 170 15.80 -3.38 -8.75
CA TYR A 170 15.24 -2.19 -8.13
C TYR A 170 16.19 -1.63 -7.06
N ILE A 171 16.64 -2.48 -6.11
CA ILE A 171 17.54 -2.06 -5.03
C ILE A 171 18.88 -1.55 -5.58
N GLU A 172 19.48 -2.25 -6.55
CA GLU A 172 20.71 -1.80 -7.21
C GLU A 172 20.53 -0.43 -7.88
N SER A 173 19.42 -0.24 -8.60
CA SER A 173 19.09 1.04 -9.24
C SER A 173 18.92 2.16 -8.21
N THR A 174 18.24 1.89 -7.11
CA THR A 174 18.06 2.82 -5.99
C THR A 174 19.38 3.21 -5.34
N LEU A 175 20.24 2.24 -5.04
CA LEU A 175 21.55 2.48 -4.43
C LEU A 175 22.47 3.29 -5.34
N SER A 176 22.33 3.15 -6.66
CA SER A 176 23.13 3.89 -7.65
C SER A 176 22.58 5.29 -8.01
N GLY A 177 21.57 5.79 -7.29
CA GLY A 177 20.97 7.11 -7.57
C GLY A 177 20.17 7.18 -8.88
N ASN A 178 19.97 6.06 -9.57
CA ASN A 178 19.33 5.96 -10.88
C ASN A 178 17.81 5.71 -10.80
N VAL A 179 17.13 6.21 -9.77
CA VAL A 179 15.67 6.07 -9.67
C VAL A 179 15.02 7.01 -10.69
N GLN A 180 14.39 6.43 -11.73
CA GLN A 180 13.54 7.15 -12.69
C GLN A 180 12.17 7.49 -12.12
#